data_AF-A0A954KTP4-F1
#
_entry.id   AF-A0A954KTP4-F1
#
_cell.length_a   1.000
_cell.length_b   1.000
_cell.length_c   1.000
_cell.angle_alpha   90.00
_cell.angle_beta   90.00
_cell.angle_gamma   90.00
#
_symmetry.space_group_name_H-M   'P 1'
#
loop_
_entity.id
_entity.type
_entity.pdbx_description
1 polymer ?
#
loop_
_entity_poly.entity_id
_entity_poly.type
_entity_poly.pdbx_seq_one_letter_code
_entity_poly.pdbx_strand_id
1 'polypeptide(L)'
;DHWSFQPVHRPEVPQTNLPGWNGNPIDSFIAQRLERAGLQPNPEADKATLLRRVTIDLTGLPPTEQELNTFLADDSPDAYDRVVDRLLASPHYGERWGRHWMDVWRYSDWYGRRSVPDVMNSYPQLWRWRDWIVRSLNEDKGYDRMVMEMIAADEICPTEDENLVATGFIIRNWFKWNYNSWMKDQVEHTSKAFLGLTLNCCQCHDHKYDPFTQQ
;
A
#
# COMPACT_ATOMS: atom_id res chain seq x y z
N ASP A 1 22.02 13.47 -13.11
CA ASP A 1 20.82 13.47 -13.97
C ASP A 1 20.00 12.19 -13.88
N HIS A 2 19.81 11.62 -12.69
CA HIS A 2 18.95 10.43 -12.54
C HIS A 2 17.48 10.88 -12.40
N TRP A 3 16.62 10.35 -13.26
CA TRP A 3 15.24 10.84 -13.47
C TRP A 3 14.38 10.85 -12.20
N SER A 4 14.56 9.88 -11.31
CA SER A 4 13.77 9.75 -10.07
C SER A 4 14.08 10.80 -9.01
N PHE A 5 15.20 11.54 -9.15
CA PHE A 5 15.60 12.61 -8.24
C PHE A 5 15.40 14.01 -8.84
N GLN A 6 14.77 14.09 -10.01
CA GLN A 6 14.38 15.36 -10.60
C GLN A 6 13.00 15.79 -10.05
N PRO A 7 12.74 17.10 -9.91
CA PRO A 7 11.40 17.57 -9.56
C PRO A 7 10.34 17.02 -10.53
N VAL A 8 9.22 16.57 -9.98
CA VAL A 8 8.09 16.09 -10.80
C VAL A 8 7.37 17.31 -11.37
N HIS A 9 7.43 17.46 -12.69
CA HIS A 9 6.66 18.47 -13.40
C HIS A 9 5.36 17.83 -13.92
N ARG A 10 4.23 18.51 -13.70
CA ARG A 10 2.94 18.04 -14.20
C ARG A 10 2.94 18.11 -15.73
N PRO A 11 2.87 16.99 -16.45
CA PRO A 11 2.84 17.01 -17.90
C PRO A 11 1.50 17.52 -18.41
N GLU A 12 1.49 18.07 -19.62
CA GLU A 12 0.24 18.33 -20.34
C GLU A 12 -0.44 17.00 -20.67
N VAL A 13 -1.75 16.94 -20.43
CA VAL A 13 -2.55 15.75 -20.73
C VAL A 13 -2.73 15.65 -22.25
N PRO A 14 -2.35 14.53 -22.88
CA PRO A 14 -2.55 14.33 -24.31
C PRO A 14 -4.01 14.45 -24.71
N GLN A 15 -4.27 14.99 -25.90
CA GLN A 15 -5.56 14.80 -26.54
C GLN A 15 -5.63 13.39 -27.12
N THR A 16 -6.78 12.74 -26.98
CA THR A 16 -7.05 11.43 -27.57
C THR A 16 -8.26 11.51 -28.51
N ASN A 17 -8.21 10.73 -29.59
CA ASN A 17 -9.32 10.57 -30.51
C ASN A 17 -10.10 9.28 -30.24
N LEU A 18 -9.70 8.47 -29.24
CA LEU A 18 -10.40 7.25 -28.85
C LEU A 18 -11.69 7.61 -28.08
N PRO A 19 -12.88 7.26 -28.62
CA PRO A 19 -14.15 7.55 -27.94
C PRO A 19 -14.22 6.88 -26.57
N GLY A 20 -14.65 7.62 -25.55
CA GLY A 20 -14.80 7.11 -24.18
C GLY A 20 -13.52 7.06 -23.34
N TRP A 21 -12.36 7.44 -23.89
CA TRP A 21 -11.06 7.45 -23.19
C TRP A 21 -10.62 8.84 -22.70
N ASN A 22 -11.60 9.75 -22.53
CA ASN A 22 -11.42 11.12 -22.08
C ASN A 22 -11.97 11.39 -20.66
N GLY A 23 -12.38 10.35 -19.93
CA GLY A 23 -12.94 10.45 -18.58
C GLY A 23 -11.90 10.70 -17.49
N ASN A 24 -10.80 9.93 -17.48
CA ASN A 24 -9.68 10.12 -16.57
C ASN A 24 -8.43 10.62 -17.34
N PRO A 25 -7.67 11.62 -16.83
CA PRO A 25 -6.43 12.05 -17.47
C PRO A 25 -5.43 10.92 -17.75
N ILE A 26 -5.38 9.89 -16.90
CA ILE A 26 -4.51 8.71 -17.07
C ILE A 26 -4.88 7.94 -18.34
N ASP A 27 -6.18 7.81 -18.64
CA ASP A 27 -6.67 7.10 -19.83
C ASP A 27 -6.15 7.76 -21.10
N SER A 28 -6.04 9.10 -21.13
CA SER A 28 -5.51 9.82 -22.29
C SER A 28 -4.03 9.51 -22.56
N PHE A 29 -3.22 9.26 -21.52
CA PHE A 29 -1.83 8.82 -21.71
C PHE A 29 -1.75 7.38 -22.24
N ILE A 30 -2.62 6.49 -21.77
CA ILE A 30 -2.71 5.10 -22.26
C ILE A 30 -3.20 5.09 -23.72
N ALA A 31 -4.25 5.86 -24.01
CA ALA A 31 -4.84 6.02 -25.33
C ALA A 31 -3.81 6.50 -26.36
N GLN A 32 -3.03 7.54 -26.04
CA GLN A 32 -1.94 8.01 -26.91
C GLN A 32 -0.95 6.89 -27.22
N ARG A 33 -0.64 6.02 -26.25
CA ARG A 33 0.29 4.91 -26.46
C ARG A 33 -0.31 3.82 -27.35
N LEU A 34 -1.60 3.52 -27.20
CA LEU A 34 -2.34 2.58 -28.04
C LEU A 34 -2.42 3.07 -29.48
N GLU A 35 -2.81 4.33 -29.69
CA GLU A 35 -2.89 4.98 -31.01
C GLU A 35 -1.53 4.91 -31.74
N ARG A 36 -0.43 5.25 -31.05
CA ARG A 36 0.94 5.15 -31.60
C ARG A 36 1.34 3.72 -31.97
N ALA A 37 0.80 2.73 -31.26
CA ALA A 37 1.06 1.32 -31.53
C ALA A 37 0.09 0.72 -32.57
N GLY A 38 -0.89 1.50 -33.07
CA GLY A 38 -1.93 0.99 -33.96
C GLY A 38 -2.88 -0.01 -33.29
N LEU A 39 -2.99 0.04 -31.97
CA LEU A 39 -3.81 -0.86 -31.17
C LEU A 39 -5.14 -0.19 -30.80
N GLN A 40 -6.18 -1.00 -30.67
CA GLN A 40 -7.49 -0.58 -30.18
C GLN A 40 -7.73 -1.17 -28.78
N PRO A 41 -8.39 -0.44 -27.88
CA PRO A 41 -8.84 -0.99 -26.62
C PRO A 41 -9.77 -2.20 -26.82
N ASN A 42 -9.73 -3.14 -25.89
CA ASN A 42 -10.74 -4.18 -25.81
C ASN A 42 -12.09 -3.58 -25.40
N PRO A 43 -13.21 -4.20 -25.80
CA PRO A 43 -14.52 -3.81 -25.27
C PRO A 43 -14.55 -3.98 -23.74
N GLU A 44 -15.44 -3.23 -23.11
CA GLU A 44 -15.70 -3.37 -21.68
C GLU A 44 -16.14 -4.79 -21.35
N ALA A 45 -15.75 -5.27 -20.17
CA ALA A 45 -16.17 -6.58 -19.69
C ALA A 45 -17.69 -6.60 -19.45
N ASP A 46 -18.31 -7.78 -19.61
CA ASP A 46 -19.72 -7.95 -19.24
C ASP A 46 -19.92 -7.71 -17.73
N LYS A 47 -21.14 -7.32 -17.33
CA LYS A 47 -21.47 -6.98 -15.92
C LYS A 47 -21.03 -8.08 -14.93
N ALA A 48 -21.23 -9.35 -15.25
CA ALA A 48 -20.88 -10.44 -14.34
C ALA A 48 -19.36 -10.56 -14.16
N THR A 49 -18.60 -10.48 -15.27
CA THR A 49 -17.13 -10.45 -15.22
C THR A 49 -16.61 -9.23 -14.47
N LEU A 50 -17.21 -8.06 -14.71
CA LEU A 50 -16.81 -6.80 -14.08
C LEU A 50 -17.00 -6.88 -12.55
N LEU A 51 -18.18 -7.32 -12.09
CA LEU A 51 -18.48 -7.52 -10.67
C LEU A 51 -17.50 -8.51 -10.04
N ARG A 52 -17.26 -9.66 -10.68
CA ARG A 52 -16.36 -10.67 -10.13
C ARG A 52 -14.94 -10.14 -9.94
N ARG A 53 -14.41 -9.39 -10.92
CA ARG A 53 -13.06 -8.81 -10.84
C ARG A 53 -12.97 -7.81 -9.70
N VAL A 54 -13.86 -6.82 -9.66
CA VAL A 54 -13.80 -5.75 -8.66
C VAL A 54 -14.00 -6.28 -7.23
N THR A 55 -14.89 -7.25 -7.01
CA THR A 55 -15.09 -7.84 -5.68
C THR A 55 -13.84 -8.59 -5.20
N ILE A 56 -13.22 -9.39 -6.08
CA ILE A 56 -12.00 -10.13 -5.74
C ILE A 56 -10.82 -9.17 -5.52
N ASP A 57 -10.69 -8.15 -6.34
CA ASP A 57 -9.58 -7.19 -6.24
C ASP A 57 -9.68 -6.40 -4.93
N LEU A 58 -10.88 -5.90 -4.59
CA LEU A 58 -11.08 -5.07 -3.41
C LEU A 58 -11.17 -5.86 -2.10
N THR A 59 -11.81 -7.03 -2.08
CA THR A 59 -12.08 -7.78 -0.84
C THR A 59 -11.39 -9.14 -0.77
N GLY A 60 -10.83 -9.64 -1.87
CA GLY A 60 -10.27 -10.98 -1.96
C GLY A 60 -11.30 -12.11 -2.02
N LEU A 61 -12.60 -11.77 -2.05
CA LEU A 61 -13.71 -12.73 -2.03
C LEU A 61 -14.51 -12.66 -3.35
N PRO A 62 -15.12 -13.76 -3.80
CA PRO A 62 -16.07 -13.71 -4.91
C PRO A 62 -17.38 -13.03 -4.46
N PRO A 63 -18.14 -12.41 -5.39
CA PRO A 63 -19.48 -11.91 -5.09
C PRO A 63 -20.43 -13.06 -4.75
N THR A 64 -21.41 -12.79 -3.89
CA THR A 64 -22.53 -13.69 -3.61
C THR A 64 -23.51 -13.74 -4.79
N GLU A 65 -24.31 -14.79 -4.87
CA GLU A 65 -25.38 -14.91 -5.88
C GLU A 65 -26.36 -13.75 -5.80
N GLN A 66 -26.68 -13.28 -4.60
CA GLN A 66 -27.59 -12.15 -4.40
C GLN A 66 -27.00 -10.85 -4.97
N GLU A 67 -25.74 -10.54 -4.65
CA GLU A 67 -25.06 -9.35 -5.18
C GLU A 67 -24.95 -9.38 -6.70
N LEU A 68 -24.68 -10.56 -7.27
CA LEU A 68 -24.66 -10.75 -8.73
C LEU A 68 -26.02 -10.46 -9.35
N ASN A 69 -27.09 -11.07 -8.83
CA ASN A 69 -28.43 -10.86 -9.35
C ASN A 69 -28.88 -9.40 -9.20
N THR A 70 -28.57 -8.74 -8.09
CA THR A 70 -28.86 -7.32 -7.87
C THR A 70 -28.13 -6.46 -8.88
N PHE A 71 -26.83 -6.66 -9.09
CA PHE A 71 -26.04 -5.86 -10.02
C PHE A 71 -26.43 -6.09 -11.49
N LEU A 72 -26.76 -7.32 -11.87
CA LEU A 72 -27.22 -7.63 -13.22
C LEU A 72 -28.55 -6.94 -13.54
N ALA A 73 -29.45 -6.84 -12.57
CA ALA A 73 -30.76 -6.19 -12.70
C ALA A 73 -30.73 -4.66 -12.57
N ASP A 74 -29.59 -4.08 -12.19
CA ASP A 74 -29.44 -2.64 -11.97
C ASP A 74 -28.92 -1.94 -13.23
N ASP A 75 -29.80 -1.21 -13.91
CA ASP A 75 -29.49 -0.47 -15.15
C ASP A 75 -29.28 1.03 -14.91
N SER A 76 -29.13 1.44 -13.64
CA SER A 76 -28.78 2.83 -13.34
C SER A 76 -27.35 3.16 -13.81
N PRO A 77 -27.10 4.41 -14.22
CA PRO A 77 -25.79 4.82 -14.74
C PRO A 77 -24.66 4.73 -13.71
N ASP A 78 -24.98 4.73 -12.42
CA ASP A 78 -24.05 4.67 -11.28
C ASP A 78 -24.04 3.30 -10.57
N ALA A 79 -24.63 2.25 -11.17
CA ALA A 79 -24.70 0.92 -10.58
C ALA A 79 -23.31 0.37 -10.19
N TYR A 80 -22.30 0.58 -11.05
CA TYR A 80 -20.94 0.12 -10.79
C TYR A 80 -20.28 0.88 -9.63
N ASP A 81 -20.42 2.20 -9.60
CA ASP A 81 -19.84 3.04 -8.54
C ASP A 81 -20.42 2.67 -7.17
N ARG A 82 -21.73 2.42 -7.08
CA ARG A 82 -22.35 1.94 -5.84
C ARG A 82 -21.83 0.57 -5.39
N VAL A 83 -21.49 -0.32 -6.33
CA VAL A 83 -20.82 -1.58 -6.00
C VAL A 83 -19.44 -1.30 -5.43
N VAL A 84 -18.64 -0.44 -6.06
CA VAL A 84 -17.30 -0.06 -5.59
C VAL A 84 -17.37 0.54 -4.19
N ASP A 85 -18.23 1.53 -3.96
CA ASP A 85 -18.40 2.19 -2.66
C ASP A 85 -18.74 1.20 -1.56
N ARG A 86 -19.68 0.27 -1.84
CA ARG A 86 -20.06 -0.78 -0.90
C ARG A 86 -18.89 -1.74 -0.59
N LEU A 87 -18.06 -2.05 -1.58
CA LEU A 87 -16.89 -2.92 -1.40
C LEU A 87 -15.79 -2.21 -0.61
N LEU A 88 -15.54 -0.93 -0.86
CA LEU A 88 -14.59 -0.11 -0.10
C LEU A 88 -15.02 0.06 1.36
N ALA A 89 -16.33 0.15 1.61
CA ALA A 89 -16.89 0.20 2.97
C ALA A 89 -16.90 -1.15 3.70
N SER A 90 -16.55 -2.26 3.04
CA SER A 90 -16.53 -3.59 3.64
C SER A 90 -15.29 -3.76 4.53
N PRO A 91 -15.40 -4.37 5.73
CA PRO A 91 -14.23 -4.64 6.58
C PRO A 91 -13.18 -5.53 5.89
N HIS A 92 -13.60 -6.35 4.92
CA HIS A 92 -12.72 -7.19 4.10
C HIS A 92 -11.78 -6.39 3.19
N TYR A 93 -12.10 -5.12 2.89
CA TYR A 93 -11.22 -4.24 2.13
C TYR A 93 -9.89 -4.05 2.86
N GLY A 94 -9.92 -3.62 4.12
CA GLY A 94 -8.73 -3.44 4.95
C GLY A 94 -7.97 -4.74 5.19
N GLU A 95 -8.66 -5.89 5.28
CA GLU A 95 -8.01 -7.20 5.39
C GLU A 95 -7.24 -7.55 4.11
N ARG A 96 -7.87 -7.33 2.95
CA ARG A 96 -7.27 -7.59 1.64
C ARG A 96 -6.08 -6.67 1.37
N TRP A 97 -6.27 -5.37 1.52
CA TRP A 97 -5.26 -4.36 1.22
C TRP A 97 -4.18 -4.27 2.29
N GLY A 98 -4.53 -4.56 3.56
CA GLY A 98 -3.59 -4.63 4.66
C GLY A 98 -2.44 -5.58 4.38
N ARG A 99 -2.71 -6.73 3.73
CA ARG A 99 -1.66 -7.68 3.31
C ARG A 99 -0.59 -7.03 2.43
N HIS A 100 -0.98 -6.20 1.46
CA HIS A 100 -0.03 -5.55 0.56
C HIS A 100 0.86 -4.55 1.30
N TRP A 101 0.29 -3.81 2.24
CA TRP A 101 1.04 -2.89 3.10
C TRP A 101 1.94 -3.62 4.09
N MET A 102 1.49 -4.77 4.61
CA MET A 102 2.27 -5.63 5.49
C MET A 102 3.57 -6.11 4.83
N ASP A 103 3.58 -6.36 3.53
CA ASP A 103 4.82 -6.71 2.79
C ASP A 103 5.82 -5.53 2.79
N VAL A 104 5.34 -4.30 2.59
CA VAL A 104 6.16 -3.07 2.58
C VAL A 104 6.65 -2.70 3.98
N TRP A 105 5.75 -2.75 4.97
CA TRP A 105 6.07 -2.38 6.35
C TRP A 105 6.76 -3.52 7.11
N ARG A 106 6.83 -4.70 6.50
CA ARG A 106 7.53 -5.91 6.93
C ARG A 106 6.87 -6.57 8.15
N TYR A 107 5.53 -6.62 8.14
CA TYR A 107 4.82 -7.47 9.08
C TYR A 107 5.10 -8.93 8.78
N SER A 108 5.36 -9.70 9.83
CA SER A 108 5.35 -11.15 9.79
C SER A 108 4.76 -11.64 11.09
N ASP A 109 3.98 -12.72 11.02
CA ASP A 109 3.74 -13.54 12.20
C ASP A 109 5.06 -14.15 12.70
N TRP A 110 4.99 -15.00 13.72
CA TRP A 110 6.14 -15.55 14.44
C TRP A 110 7.28 -16.07 13.52
N TYR A 111 8.46 -15.42 13.61
CA TYR A 111 9.69 -15.69 12.86
C TYR A 111 10.97 -15.44 13.70
N GLY A 112 11.55 -16.47 14.32
CA GLY A 112 12.76 -16.29 15.12
C GLY A 112 13.16 -17.53 15.94
N ARG A 113 14.11 -17.34 16.87
CA ARG A 113 14.59 -18.42 17.76
C ARG A 113 13.52 -18.74 18.81
N ARG A 114 12.82 -19.87 18.62
CA ARG A 114 11.68 -20.31 19.47
C ARG A 114 12.00 -20.45 20.96
N SER A 115 13.27 -20.62 21.33
CA SER A 115 13.70 -20.92 22.69
C SER A 115 14.31 -19.72 23.44
N VAL A 116 14.45 -18.55 22.81
CA VAL A 116 15.11 -17.38 23.44
C VAL A 116 14.29 -16.10 23.20
N PRO A 117 13.90 -15.36 24.26
CA PRO A 117 13.14 -14.12 24.13
C PRO A 117 14.06 -12.91 23.85
N ASP A 118 15.04 -13.07 22.96
CA ASP A 118 16.00 -12.04 22.56
C ASP A 118 15.70 -11.45 21.18
N VAL A 119 14.59 -11.86 20.55
CA VAL A 119 14.15 -11.40 19.23
C VAL A 119 12.85 -10.59 19.35
N MET A 120 12.82 -9.36 18.83
CA MET A 120 11.65 -8.46 18.91
C MET A 120 10.72 -8.54 17.69
N ASN A 121 11.21 -8.98 16.53
CA ASN A 121 10.41 -9.09 15.29
C ASN A 121 9.30 -10.17 15.33
N SER A 122 9.22 -10.95 16.42
CA SER A 122 8.28 -12.05 16.63
C SER A 122 7.61 -12.01 18.00
N TYR A 123 7.62 -10.83 18.61
CA TYR A 123 7.10 -10.67 19.96
C TYR A 123 5.59 -10.99 19.98
N PRO A 124 5.07 -11.71 21.00
CA PRO A 124 3.68 -12.18 21.03
C PRO A 124 2.58 -11.17 20.71
N GLN A 125 2.79 -9.86 20.97
CA GLN A 125 1.79 -8.83 20.68
C GLN A 125 1.86 -8.20 19.28
N LEU A 126 2.73 -8.67 18.37
CA LEU A 126 2.88 -8.04 17.04
C LEU A 126 1.62 -8.06 16.19
N TRP A 127 0.71 -9.02 16.40
CA TRP A 127 -0.59 -9.05 15.74
C TRP A 127 -1.42 -7.77 15.97
N ARG A 128 -1.18 -7.04 17.07
CA ARG A 128 -1.84 -5.75 17.32
C ARG A 128 -1.49 -4.70 16.28
N TRP A 129 -0.25 -4.75 15.77
CA TRP A 129 0.18 -3.88 14.69
C TRP A 129 -0.47 -4.27 13.36
N ARG A 130 -0.62 -5.56 13.06
CA ARG A 130 -1.44 -6.03 11.92
C ARG A 130 -2.87 -5.51 12.00
N ASP A 131 -3.50 -5.63 13.18
CA ASP A 131 -4.87 -5.17 13.37
C ASP A 131 -4.97 -3.64 13.22
N TRP A 132 -3.96 -2.89 13.68
CA TRP A 132 -3.87 -1.45 13.42
C TRP A 132 -3.76 -1.12 11.92
N ILE A 133 -3.01 -1.90 11.14
CA ILE A 133 -2.92 -1.71 9.67
C ILE A 133 -4.30 -1.88 9.04
N VAL A 134 -4.97 -3.00 9.33
CA VAL A 134 -6.29 -3.33 8.77
C VAL A 134 -7.32 -2.27 9.15
N ARG A 135 -7.36 -1.89 10.42
CA ARG A 135 -8.28 -0.88 10.93
C ARG A 135 -8.02 0.49 10.29
N SER A 136 -6.76 0.92 10.20
CA SER A 136 -6.42 2.21 9.62
C SER A 136 -6.85 2.33 8.16
N LEU A 137 -6.81 1.22 7.39
CA LEU A 137 -7.33 1.20 6.02
C LEU A 137 -8.86 1.26 5.98
N ASN A 138 -9.55 0.51 6.83
CA ASN A 138 -11.01 0.52 6.89
C ASN A 138 -11.59 1.85 7.39
N GLU A 139 -10.83 2.59 8.21
CA GLU A 139 -11.20 3.92 8.70
C GLU A 139 -10.81 5.06 7.73
N ASP A 140 -10.24 4.73 6.57
CA ASP A 140 -9.72 5.69 5.60
C ASP A 140 -8.72 6.69 6.24
N LYS A 141 -7.84 6.17 7.13
CA LYS A 141 -6.85 6.98 7.82
C LYS A 141 -5.85 7.54 6.80
N GLY A 142 -5.63 8.85 6.86
CA GLY A 142 -4.65 9.53 6.01
C GLY A 142 -3.26 8.89 6.09
N TYR A 143 -2.65 8.64 4.93
CA TYR A 143 -1.34 7.98 4.84
C TYR A 143 -0.26 8.75 5.61
N ASP A 144 -0.29 10.08 5.57
CA ASP A 144 0.57 10.96 6.34
C ASP A 144 0.46 10.70 7.85
N ARG A 145 -0.77 10.55 8.37
CA ARG A 145 -1.01 10.20 9.77
C ARG A 145 -0.50 8.80 10.11
N MET A 146 -0.73 7.82 9.22
CA MET A 146 -0.20 6.47 9.39
C MET A 146 1.33 6.45 9.48
N VAL A 147 2.02 7.21 8.62
CA VAL A 147 3.48 7.33 8.66
C VAL A 147 3.95 7.95 9.97
N MET A 148 3.31 9.05 10.41
CA MET A 148 3.64 9.69 11.69
C MET A 148 3.45 8.73 12.88
N GLU A 149 2.34 7.98 12.93
CA GLU A 149 2.09 7.01 14.00
C GLU A 149 3.12 5.87 13.99
N MET A 150 3.51 5.37 12.82
CA MET A 150 4.53 4.31 12.72
C MET A 150 5.91 4.75 13.23
N ILE A 151 6.26 6.03 13.09
CA ILE A 151 7.58 6.57 13.43
C ILE A 151 7.60 7.19 14.83
N ALA A 152 6.50 7.77 15.30
CA ALA A 152 6.48 8.65 16.48
C ALA A 152 5.15 8.64 17.25
N ALA A 153 4.38 7.54 17.25
CA ALA A 153 3.12 7.48 18.01
C ALA A 153 3.31 7.74 19.52
N ASP A 154 4.45 7.38 20.08
CA ASP A 154 4.83 7.68 21.47
C ASP A 154 4.98 9.17 21.75
N GLU A 155 5.28 9.98 20.74
CA GLU A 155 5.41 11.44 20.86
C GLU A 155 4.11 12.18 20.50
N ILE A 156 3.44 11.77 19.42
CA ILE A 156 2.27 12.50 18.89
C ILE A 156 0.94 12.06 19.50
N CYS A 157 0.89 10.88 20.12
CA CYS A 157 -0.30 10.33 20.77
C CYS A 157 0.06 9.41 21.96
N PRO A 158 0.82 9.90 22.96
CA PRO A 158 1.34 9.09 24.08
C PRO A 158 0.28 8.41 24.95
N THR A 159 -0.96 8.90 24.91
CA THR A 159 -2.08 8.40 25.72
C THR A 159 -3.06 7.53 24.93
N GLU A 160 -2.79 7.31 23.64
CA GLU A 160 -3.67 6.54 22.76
C GLU A 160 -3.07 5.16 22.52
N ASP A 161 -3.34 4.22 23.43
CA ASP A 161 -2.87 2.82 23.35
C ASP A 161 -3.16 2.19 21.98
N GLU A 162 -4.28 2.60 21.37
CA GLU A 162 -4.71 2.14 20.05
C GLU A 162 -3.81 2.59 18.89
N ASN A 163 -3.10 3.71 19.04
CA ASN A 163 -2.18 4.23 18.02
C ASN A 163 -0.72 3.96 18.38
N LEU A 164 -0.38 3.79 19.67
CA LEU A 164 0.95 3.36 20.11
C LEU A 164 1.40 2.05 19.47
N VAL A 165 0.47 1.14 19.15
CA VAL A 165 0.78 -0.14 18.46
C VAL A 165 1.40 0.06 17.07
N ALA A 166 1.23 1.23 16.43
CA ALA A 166 1.85 1.56 15.16
C ALA A 166 3.39 1.57 15.23
N THR A 167 3.95 1.88 16.41
CA THR A 167 5.41 1.80 16.67
C THR A 167 5.96 0.37 16.53
N GLY A 168 5.10 -0.64 16.36
CA GLY A 168 5.50 -1.96 15.86
C GLY A 168 6.32 -1.89 14.56
N PHE A 169 6.19 -0.83 13.76
CA PHE A 169 7.09 -0.58 12.63
C PHE A 169 8.56 -0.41 13.06
N ILE A 170 8.83 0.40 14.08
CA ILE A 170 10.19 0.74 14.55
C ILE A 170 10.73 -0.16 15.67
N ILE A 171 9.90 -0.74 16.53
CA ILE A 171 10.36 -1.56 17.68
C ILE A 171 10.87 -2.94 17.25
N ARG A 172 10.53 -3.37 16.03
CA ARG A 172 10.94 -4.68 15.51
C ARG A 172 12.43 -4.70 15.16
N ASN A 173 13.15 -5.59 15.85
CA ASN A 173 14.53 -5.94 15.53
C ASN A 173 14.79 -7.45 15.71
N TRP A 174 15.79 -7.97 15.01
CA TRP A 174 16.24 -9.35 15.18
C TRP A 174 16.91 -9.58 16.55
N PHE A 175 17.67 -8.62 17.08
CA PHE A 175 18.31 -8.70 18.39
C PHE A 175 17.82 -7.58 19.32
N LYS A 176 17.17 -7.94 20.43
CA LYS A 176 16.68 -7.01 21.46
C LYS A 176 17.77 -6.11 22.04
N TRP A 177 19.01 -6.63 22.16
CA TRP A 177 20.09 -5.97 22.89
C TRP A 177 21.22 -5.41 22.01
N ASN A 178 21.02 -5.36 20.68
CA ASN A 178 22.01 -4.79 19.77
C ASN A 178 21.51 -3.46 19.19
N TYR A 179 21.68 -2.39 19.97
CA TYR A 179 21.24 -1.05 19.59
C TYR A 179 21.84 -0.55 18.27
N ASN A 180 23.11 -0.89 17.98
CA ASN A 180 23.75 -0.49 16.72
C ASN A 180 23.09 -1.13 15.51
N SER A 181 22.77 -2.42 15.58
CA SER A 181 21.99 -3.09 14.53
C SER A 181 20.59 -2.51 14.44
N TRP A 182 19.96 -2.21 15.57
CA TRP A 182 18.63 -1.62 15.58
C TRP A 182 18.58 -0.27 14.87
N MET A 183 19.47 0.66 15.18
CA MET A 183 19.54 1.97 14.51
C MET A 183 19.76 1.83 13.00
N LYS A 184 20.68 0.94 12.58
CA LYS A 184 20.96 0.68 11.16
C LYS A 184 19.74 0.12 10.44
N ASP A 185 19.08 -0.85 11.05
CA ASP A 185 17.85 -1.44 10.50
C ASP A 185 16.74 -0.39 10.40
N GLN A 186 16.61 0.53 11.37
CA GLN A 186 15.61 1.59 11.28
C GLN A 186 15.84 2.52 10.07
N VAL A 187 17.07 2.98 9.87
CA VAL A 187 17.42 3.84 8.73
C VAL A 187 17.14 3.12 7.41
N GLU A 188 17.63 1.90 7.26
CA GLU A 188 17.49 1.13 6.03
C GLU A 188 16.02 0.87 5.68
N HIS A 189 15.24 0.43 6.66
CA HIS A 189 13.88 0.00 6.37
C HIS A 189 12.89 1.15 6.26
N THR A 190 13.10 2.24 7.00
CA THR A 190 12.34 3.48 6.83
C THR A 190 12.58 4.04 5.42
N SER A 191 13.84 4.03 4.96
CA SER A 191 14.20 4.49 3.61
C SER A 191 13.56 3.62 2.53
N LYS A 192 13.57 2.29 2.71
CA LYS A 192 12.89 1.38 1.78
C LYS A 192 11.38 1.58 1.75
N ALA A 193 10.75 1.66 2.92
CA ALA A 193 9.30 1.69 3.03
C ALA A 193 8.69 3.01 2.54
N PHE A 194 9.34 4.14 2.81
CA PHE A 194 8.75 5.47 2.56
C PHE A 194 9.44 6.24 1.44
N LEU A 195 10.72 5.98 1.16
CA LEU A 195 11.46 6.67 0.10
C LEU A 195 11.67 5.79 -1.14
N GLY A 196 11.47 4.47 -1.03
CA GLY A 196 11.82 3.52 -2.09
C GLY A 196 13.32 3.41 -2.35
N LEU A 197 14.14 3.75 -1.35
CA LEU A 197 15.60 3.82 -1.45
C LEU A 197 16.29 2.77 -0.58
N THR A 198 17.40 2.24 -1.06
CA THR A 198 18.29 1.38 -0.29
C THR A 198 19.47 2.19 0.23
N LEU A 199 19.68 2.23 1.54
CA LEU A 199 20.78 2.98 2.16
C LEU A 199 21.78 2.08 2.89
N ASN A 200 21.63 0.74 2.85
CA ASN A 200 22.54 -0.16 3.56
C ASN A 200 24.01 -0.01 3.16
N CYS A 201 24.28 0.35 1.91
CA CYS A 201 25.63 0.53 1.37
C CYS A 201 26.28 1.76 2.02
N CYS A 202 25.50 2.84 2.13
CA CYS A 202 25.87 4.14 2.74
C CYS A 202 26.33 4.01 4.18
N GLN A 203 26.11 2.86 4.83
CA GLN A 203 26.65 2.60 6.15
C GLN A 203 28.19 2.62 6.16
N CYS A 204 28.83 2.11 5.11
CA CYS A 204 30.28 1.89 5.06
C CYS A 204 30.97 2.59 3.89
N HIS A 205 30.24 2.90 2.82
CA HIS A 205 30.76 3.56 1.62
C HIS A 205 29.59 4.17 0.82
N ASP A 206 29.88 5.03 -0.15
CA ASP A 206 28.86 5.62 -1.01
C ASP A 206 27.97 4.56 -1.68
N HIS A 207 26.72 4.90 -1.93
CA HIS A 207 25.80 4.00 -2.60
C HIS A 207 26.29 3.65 -4.00
N LYS A 208 26.10 2.39 -4.40
CA LYS A 208 26.71 1.86 -5.62
C LYS A 208 26.18 2.51 -6.92
N TYR A 209 24.92 2.93 -6.92
CA TYR A 209 24.22 3.41 -8.11
C TYR A 209 23.53 4.77 -7.90
N ASP A 210 22.75 4.88 -6.82
CA ASP A 210 22.09 6.13 -6.42
C ASP A 210 23.06 7.18 -5.86
N PRO A 211 22.71 8.48 -5.93
CA PRO A 211 23.60 9.59 -5.60
C PRO A 211 23.65 9.88 -4.08
N PHE A 212 23.83 8.85 -3.27
CA PHE A 212 23.96 8.97 -1.81
C PHE A 212 25.38 8.66 -1.38
N THR A 213 26.00 9.61 -0.68
CA THR A 213 27.32 9.44 -0.06
C THR A 213 27.19 8.76 1.30
N GLN A 214 28.30 8.23 1.81
CA GLN A 214 28.36 7.73 3.20
C GLN A 214 28.13 8.86 4.22
N GLN A 215 28.58 10.08 3.90
CA GLN A 215 28.51 11.27 4.75
C GLN A 215 27.40 12.22 4.31
#